data_AF-A0A8J6B6Q0-F1
#
_entry.id   AF-A0A8J6B6Q0-F1
#
_cell.length_a   1.000
_cell.length_b   1.000
_cell.length_c   1.000
_cell.angle_alpha   90.00
_cell.angle_beta   90.00
_cell.angle_gamma   90.00
#
_symmetry.space_group_name_H-M   'P 1'
#
loop_
_entity.id
_entity.type
_entity.pdbx_description
1 polymer ?
#
loop_
_entity_poly.entity_id
_entity_poly.type
_entity_poly.pdbx_seq_one_letter_code
_entity_poly.pdbx_strand_id
1 'polypeptide(L)'
;DLIIDHNPQYLIELDGNKNSDELFASMLSRLESLGLRHGAVVMKLYSSEEEDSVEGLEGDELMRTLSSYRMIAPRYRWRRSRWGTLCPVALKEGYIKKGLVEFAVG
;
A
#
# COMPACT_ATOMS: atom_id res chain seq x y z
N ASP A 1 -5.69 -33.39 3.74
CA ASP A 1 -5.87 -32.51 2.57
C ASP A 1 -6.07 -31.08 3.01
N LEU A 2 -5.10 -30.20 2.74
CA LEU A 2 -5.05 -28.83 3.30
C LEU A 2 -6.09 -27.87 2.71
N ILE A 3 -6.70 -28.19 1.56
CA ILE A 3 -7.66 -27.30 0.88
C ILE A 3 -9.10 -27.53 1.37
N ILE A 4 -9.42 -28.75 1.82
CA ILE A 4 -10.80 -29.16 2.16
C ILE A 4 -11.26 -28.60 3.51
N ASP A 5 -10.31 -28.27 4.39
CA ASP A 5 -10.61 -27.70 5.72
C ASP A 5 -10.83 -26.19 5.71
N HIS A 6 -10.62 -25.50 4.57
CA HIS A 6 -10.88 -24.07 4.47
C HIS A 6 -12.37 -23.79 4.29
N ASN A 7 -12.89 -22.80 5.02
CA ASN A 7 -14.25 -22.33 4.80
C ASN A 7 -14.38 -21.77 3.37
N PRO A 8 -15.25 -22.35 2.51
CA PRO A 8 -15.38 -21.97 1.11
C PRO A 8 -15.84 -20.51 0.91
N GLN A 9 -16.40 -19.88 1.94
CA GLN A 9 -16.74 -18.46 1.92
C GLN A 9 -15.52 -17.53 1.85
N TYR A 10 -14.34 -18.02 2.25
CA TYR A 10 -13.08 -17.27 2.23
C TYR A 10 -12.10 -17.79 1.16
N LEU A 11 -12.58 -18.65 0.26
CA LEU A 11 -11.79 -19.21 -0.83
C LEU A 11 -12.14 -18.52 -2.17
N ILE A 12 -11.10 -18.22 -2.94
CA ILE A 12 -11.20 -17.78 -4.34
C ILE A 12 -10.46 -18.82 -5.17
N GLU A 13 -11.20 -19.62 -5.93
CA GLU A 13 -10.64 -20.60 -6.84
C GLU A 13 -10.35 -19.96 -8.21
N LEU A 14 -9.20 -20.31 -8.78
CA LEU A 14 -8.72 -19.79 -10.05
C LEU A 14 -8.24 -20.95 -10.93
N ASP A 15 -8.53 -20.88 -12.23
CA ASP A 15 -8.08 -21.89 -13.21
C ASP A 15 -6.69 -21.54 -13.75
N GLY A 16 -5.67 -22.21 -13.22
CA GLY A 16 -4.26 -21.97 -13.57
C GLY A 16 -3.89 -22.25 -15.03
N ASN A 17 -4.79 -22.78 -15.86
CA ASN A 17 -4.57 -22.94 -17.29
C ASN A 17 -4.86 -21.67 -18.10
N LYS A 18 -5.48 -20.65 -17.48
CA LYS A 18 -5.80 -19.37 -18.13
C LYS A 18 -4.62 -18.41 -18.12
N ASN A 19 -4.66 -17.42 -19.01
CA ASN A 19 -3.65 -16.36 -19.03
C ASN A 19 -3.81 -15.40 -17.83
N SER A 20 -2.78 -14.58 -17.60
CA SER A 20 -2.73 -13.64 -16.47
C SER A 20 -3.93 -12.68 -16.43
N ASP A 21 -4.36 -12.22 -17.59
CA ASP A 21 -5.39 -11.18 -17.69
C ASP A 21 -6.77 -11.76 -17.37
N GLU A 22 -7.04 -12.98 -17.84
CA GLU A 22 -8.26 -13.74 -17.50
C GLU A 22 -8.31 -14.12 -16.02
N LEU A 23 -7.17 -14.55 -15.45
CA LEU A 23 -7.05 -14.82 -14.02
C LEU A 23 -7.34 -13.57 -13.19
N PHE A 24 -6.80 -12.43 -13.61
CA PHE A 24 -7.00 -11.15 -12.95
C PHE A 24 -8.46 -10.68 -13.01
N ALA A 25 -9.09 -10.79 -14.19
CA ALA A 25 -10.50 -10.47 -14.37
C ALA A 25 -11.41 -11.37 -13.49
N SER A 26 -11.11 -12.67 -13.42
CA SER A 26 -11.84 -13.62 -12.57
C SER A 26 -11.71 -13.26 -11.07
N MET A 27 -10.51 -12.87 -10.64
CA MET A 27 -10.26 -12.45 -9.26
C MET A 27 -11.02 -11.16 -8.92
N LEU A 28 -10.95 -10.15 -9.79
CA LEU A 28 -11.65 -8.87 -9.60
C LEU A 28 -13.16 -9.07 -9.49
N SER A 29 -13.76 -9.82 -10.41
CA SER A 29 -15.19 -10.10 -10.40
C SER A 29 -15.63 -10.78 -9.08
N ARG A 30 -14.81 -11.69 -8.56
CA ARG A 30 -15.07 -12.31 -7.25
C ARG A 30 -15.00 -11.31 -6.11
N LEU A 31 -13.98 -10.44 -6.07
CA LEU A 31 -13.85 -9.41 -5.04
C LEU A 31 -15.02 -8.41 -5.05
N GLU A 32 -15.47 -8.01 -6.24
CA GLU A 32 -16.65 -7.13 -6.41
C GLU A 32 -17.93 -7.78 -5.86
N SER A 33 -18.12 -9.08 -6.14
CA SER A 33 -19.29 -9.83 -5.65
C SER A 33 -19.35 -9.95 -4.13
N LEU A 34 -18.22 -9.83 -3.43
CA LEU A 34 -18.13 -9.90 -1.97
C LEU A 34 -18.56 -8.59 -1.29
N GLY A 35 -18.89 -7.53 -2.06
CA GLY A 35 -19.30 -6.24 -1.49
C GLY A 35 -18.21 -5.60 -0.63
N LEU A 36 -16.94 -5.89 -0.93
CA LEU A 36 -15.81 -5.35 -0.19
C LEU A 36 -15.79 -3.83 -0.35
N ARG A 37 -15.50 -3.13 0.74
CA ARG A 37 -15.23 -1.69 0.66
C ARG A 37 -13.94 -1.50 -0.13
N HIS A 38 -13.96 -0.55 -1.06
CA HIS A 38 -12.76 -0.15 -1.77
C HIS A 38 -11.67 0.22 -0.76
N GLY A 39 -10.44 -0.19 -1.06
CA GLY A 39 -9.28 0.25 -0.30
C GLY A 39 -9.18 1.77 -0.30
N ALA A 40 -8.51 2.34 0.71
CA ALA A 40 -8.23 3.76 0.71
C ALA A 40 -7.42 4.13 -0.54
N VAL A 41 -7.82 5.21 -1.20
CA VAL A 41 -7.11 5.72 -2.37
C VAL A 41 -5.77 6.25 -1.91
N VAL A 42 -4.70 5.80 -2.58
CA VAL A 42 -3.34 6.28 -2.34
C VAL A 42 -3.32 7.79 -2.58
N MET A 43 -2.97 8.54 -1.55
CA MET A 43 -2.93 10.00 -1.57
C MET A 43 -1.57 10.50 -1.10
N LYS A 44 -1.11 11.58 -1.72
CA LYS A 44 0.12 12.25 -1.30
C LYS A 44 -0.02 12.71 0.15
N LEU A 45 0.95 12.34 1.00
CA LEU A 45 0.89 12.59 2.45
C LEU A 45 1.16 14.04 2.81
N TYR A 46 1.90 14.76 1.97
CA TYR A 46 2.30 16.14 2.23
C TYR A 46 1.85 17.05 1.09
N SER A 47 1.33 18.21 1.45
CA SER A 47 0.97 19.32 0.57
C SER A 47 2.15 20.28 0.38
N SER A 48 2.02 21.21 -0.58
CA SER A 48 3.00 22.28 -0.78
C SER A 48 3.16 23.20 0.43
N GLU A 49 2.13 23.34 1.28
CA GLU A 49 2.19 24.15 2.51
C GLU A 49 2.95 23.45 3.65
N GLU A 50 2.98 22.12 3.62
CA GLU A 50 3.66 21.30 4.64
C GLU A 50 5.12 21.01 4.28
N GLU A 51 5.56 21.43 3.08
CA GLU A 51 6.91 21.19 2.54
C GLU A 51 8.00 21.87 3.39
N ASP A 52 7.77 23.13 3.80
CA ASP A 52 8.68 23.87 4.69
C ASP A 52 8.82 23.22 6.07
N SER A 53 7.78 22.50 6.53
CA SER A 53 7.76 21.88 7.87
C SER A 53 8.56 20.58 7.95
N VAL A 54 8.93 20.00 6.81
CA VAL A 54 9.72 18.76 6.72
C VAL A 54 11.13 19.01 6.18
N GLU A 55 11.45 20.25 5.82
CA GLU A 55 12.79 20.65 5.38
C GLU A 55 13.81 20.44 6.52
N GLY A 56 14.90 19.71 6.22
CA GLY A 56 15.94 19.38 7.19
C GLY A 56 15.60 18.23 8.16
N LEU A 57 14.37 17.70 8.16
CA LEU A 57 14.05 16.50 8.94
C LEU A 57 14.60 15.23 8.28
N GLU A 58 15.16 14.34 9.09
CA GLU A 58 15.69 13.07 8.61
C GLU A 58 15.17 11.86 9.38
N GLY A 59 15.31 10.68 8.76
CA GLY A 59 15.13 9.40 9.42
C GLY A 59 13.76 9.22 10.06
N ASP A 60 13.74 8.93 11.36
CA ASP A 60 12.51 8.64 12.09
C ASP A 60 11.67 9.88 12.40
N GLU A 61 12.30 11.06 12.48
CA GLU A 61 11.61 12.32 12.76
C GLU A 61 10.75 12.74 11.58
N LEU A 62 11.33 12.75 10.38
CA LEU A 62 10.63 12.98 9.13
C LEU A 62 9.42 12.04 8.96
N MET A 63 9.62 10.75 9.24
CA MET A 63 8.55 9.75 9.09
C MET A 63 7.43 9.93 10.12
N ARG A 64 7.75 10.34 11.35
CA ARG A 64 6.73 10.65 12.37
C ARG A 64 5.90 11.85 11.95
N THR A 65 6.54 12.91 11.46
CA THR A 65 5.87 14.10 10.96
C THR A 65 4.92 13.75 9.80
N LEU A 66 5.42 13.07 8.77
CA LEU A 66 4.60 12.63 7.62
C LEU A 66 3.44 11.70 8.03
N SER A 67 3.62 10.84 9.03
CA SER A 67 2.57 9.94 9.51
C SER A 67 1.43 10.65 10.24
N SER A 68 1.67 11.88 10.71
CA SER A 68 0.67 12.74 11.34
C SER A 68 -0.17 13.50 10.31
N TYR A 69 0.34 13.66 9.09
CA TYR A 69 -0.37 14.31 8.00
C TYR A 69 -1.42 13.38 7.39
N ARG A 70 -2.52 13.98 6.92
CA ARG A 70 -3.58 13.33 6.14
C ARG A 70 -3.99 11.94 6.66
N MET A 71 -4.41 11.89 7.93
CA MET A 71 -4.99 10.68 8.50
C MET A 71 -6.33 10.36 7.83
N ILE A 72 -6.47 9.15 7.26
CA ILE A 72 -7.74 8.69 6.67
C ILE A 72 -8.86 8.64 7.73
N ALA A 73 -8.51 8.29 8.97
CA ALA A 73 -9.45 8.29 10.10
C ALA A 73 -8.69 8.40 11.44
N PRO A 74 -9.34 8.90 12.52
CA PRO A 74 -8.68 9.20 13.80
C PRO A 74 -7.93 8.03 14.46
N ARG A 75 -8.27 6.78 14.12
CA ARG A 75 -7.67 5.56 14.69
C ARG A 75 -6.75 4.82 13.72
N TYR A 76 -6.62 5.30 12.48
CA TYR A 76 -5.87 4.66 11.41
C TYR A 76 -4.66 5.52 11.04
N ARG A 77 -3.71 5.64 11.96
CA ARG A 77 -2.42 6.27 11.68
C ARG A 77 -1.62 5.43 10.70
N TRP A 78 -1.00 6.09 9.74
CA TRP A 78 -0.04 5.46 8.84
C TRP A 78 1.07 4.79 9.63
N ARG A 79 1.40 3.55 9.25
CA ARG A 79 2.49 2.79 9.86
C ARG A 79 3.63 2.71 8.87
N ARG A 80 4.86 2.76 9.40
CA ARG A 80 6.08 2.63 8.61
C ARG A 80 6.12 1.27 7.92
N SER A 81 6.41 1.28 6.61
CA SER A 81 6.66 0.05 5.86
C SER A 81 7.95 -0.62 6.35
N ARG A 82 8.11 -1.92 6.08
CA ARG A 82 9.39 -2.62 6.34
C ARG A 82 10.54 -2.09 5.49
N TRP A 83 10.26 -1.33 4.43
CA TRP A 83 11.27 -0.69 3.59
C TRP A 83 11.83 0.60 4.19
N GLY A 84 11.19 1.14 5.23
CA GLY A 84 11.63 2.37 5.88
C GLY A 84 11.64 3.56 4.93
N THR A 85 12.79 4.23 4.82
CA THR A 85 12.97 5.37 3.91
C THR A 85 13.50 4.95 2.54
N LEU A 86 13.62 3.66 2.25
CA LEU A 86 14.11 3.19 0.95
C LEU A 86 13.02 3.28 -0.11
N CYS A 87 13.41 3.70 -1.31
CA CYS A 87 12.53 3.80 -2.46
C CYS A 87 12.16 2.39 -2.96
N PRO A 88 10.87 1.99 -2.93
CA PRO A 88 10.48 0.66 -3.37
C PRO A 88 10.67 0.39 -4.85
N VAL A 89 10.52 1.42 -5.69
CA VAL A 89 10.74 1.31 -7.14
C VAL A 89 12.21 1.02 -7.40
N ALA A 90 13.12 1.74 -6.73
CA ALA A 90 14.55 1.50 -6.85
C ALA A 90 14.94 0.12 -6.30
N LEU A 91 14.37 -0.31 -5.16
CA LEU A 91 14.61 -1.63 -4.59
C LEU A 91 14.18 -2.75 -5.53
N LYS A 92 13.03 -2.60 -6.20
CA LYS A 92 12.55 -3.55 -7.22
C LYS A 92 13.56 -3.71 -8.35
N GLU A 93 14.25 -2.64 -8.71
CA GLU A 93 15.29 -2.60 -9.75
C GLU A 93 16.67 -3.03 -9.25
N GLY A 94 16.81 -3.39 -7.97
CA GLY A 94 18.08 -3.82 -7.37
C GLY A 94 18.94 -2.69 -6.82
N TYR A 95 18.42 -1.45 -6.76
CA TYR A 95 19.13 -0.30 -6.22
C TYR A 95 18.69 0.04 -4.80
N ILE A 96 19.66 0.26 -3.91
CA ILE A 96 19.42 0.74 -2.55
C ILE A 96 19.54 2.27 -2.56
N LYS A 97 18.40 2.96 -2.66
CA LYS A 97 18.31 4.43 -2.64
C LYS A 97 17.23 4.89 -1.67
N LYS A 98 17.44 6.04 -1.01
CA LYS A 98 16.39 6.69 -0.21
C LYS A 98 15.27 7.19 -1.15
N GLY A 99 14.03 7.11 -0.69
CA GLY A 99 12.88 7.75 -1.33
C GLY A 99 12.92 9.27 -1.11
N LEU A 100 12.23 9.99 -1.98
CA LEU A 100 12.06 11.43 -1.88
C LEU A 100 10.75 11.75 -1.16
N VAL A 101 10.75 12.79 -0.33
CA VAL A 101 9.57 13.24 0.43
C VAL A 101 8.42 13.52 -0.52
N GLU A 102 8.66 14.32 -1.57
CA GLU A 102 8.45 13.88 -2.94
C GLU A 102 7.20 13.04 -3.28
N PHE A 103 7.44 11.75 -3.11
CA PHE A 103 6.63 10.63 -3.53
C PHE A 103 6.06 9.88 -2.31
N ALA A 104 6.08 10.51 -1.14
CA ALA A 104 5.48 9.98 0.08
C ALA A 104 3.96 9.94 -0.06
N VAL A 105 3.43 8.74 0.03
CA VAL A 105 2.00 8.45 -0.13
C VAL A 105 1.49 7.60 1.04
N GLY A 106 0.21 7.78 1.33
CA GLY A 106 -0.59 6.95 2.23
C GLY A 106 -1.71 6.33 1.41
#